data_AF-A0A9D5DHA5-F1
#
_entry.id   AF-A0A9D5DHA5-F1
#
_cell.length_a   1.000
_cell.length_b   1.000
_cell.length_c   1.000
_cell.angle_alpha   90.00
_cell.angle_beta   90.00
_cell.angle_gamma   90.00
#
_symmetry.space_group_name_H-M   'P 1'
#
loop_
_entity.id
_entity.type
_entity.pdbx_description
1 polymer ?
#
loop_
_entity_poly.entity_id
_entity_poly.type
_entity_poly.pdbx_seq_one_letter_code
_entity_poly.pdbx_strand_id
1 'polypeptide(L)'
;MKKGGNRATKSGNNSLFNETVREIRNLVYPHLDKFQRQQYDSARAKVLGIKQKKSQKMPLPELLSRQKATKRHIDKRKQLEEELEVKLHLGDKANRFEAEKDVKNRRKSKIEKRNMSTSLSGKGFSEKSGVVHVGKRIMKRRRK
;
A
#
# COMPACT_ATOMS: atom_id res chain seq x y z
N MET A 1 -44.84 -20.96 7.06
CA MET A 1 -43.93 -20.64 8.17
C MET A 1 -42.60 -20.14 7.62
N LYS A 2 -42.36 -18.82 7.60
CA LYS A 2 -41.09 -18.24 7.14
C LYS A 2 -40.10 -18.25 8.31
N LYS A 3 -38.99 -19.00 8.18
CA LYS A 3 -37.90 -18.99 9.15
C LYS A 3 -37.31 -17.58 9.21
N GLY A 4 -37.66 -16.83 10.26
CA GLY A 4 -37.05 -15.55 10.60
C GLY A 4 -35.59 -15.79 10.92
N GLY A 5 -34.70 -15.44 10.00
CA GLY A 5 -33.27 -15.47 10.24
C GLY A 5 -32.93 -14.46 11.33
N ASN A 6 -32.44 -14.97 12.47
CA ASN A 6 -31.83 -14.17 13.53
C ASN A 6 -30.65 -13.39 12.94
N ARG A 7 -30.89 -12.14 12.53
CA ARG A 7 -29.82 -11.18 12.26
C ARG A 7 -29.19 -10.86 13.61
N ALA A 8 -28.03 -11.47 13.86
CA ALA A 8 -27.19 -11.15 15.00
C ALA A 8 -27.13 -9.63 15.20
N THR A 9 -27.66 -9.16 16.33
CA THR A 9 -27.60 -7.78 16.81
C THR A 9 -26.14 -7.44 17.09
N LYS A 10 -25.40 -7.06 16.05
CA LYS A 10 -24.02 -6.63 16.19
C LYS A 10 -23.99 -5.10 16.30
N SER A 11 -23.55 -4.63 17.47
CA SER A 11 -22.92 -3.33 17.76
C SER A 11 -23.76 -2.04 17.65
N GLY A 12 -24.33 -1.59 18.78
CA GLY A 12 -24.92 -0.24 18.91
C GLY A 12 -23.95 0.92 18.67
N ASN A 13 -22.64 0.71 18.83
CA ASN A 13 -21.64 1.74 18.49
C ASN A 13 -21.47 1.93 16.98
N ASN A 14 -21.71 0.88 16.18
CA ASN A 14 -21.63 0.99 14.73
C ASN A 14 -22.90 1.60 14.12
N SER A 15 -24.07 1.51 14.78
CA SER A 15 -25.28 2.18 14.27
C SER A 15 -25.13 3.70 14.38
N LEU A 16 -24.71 4.21 15.53
CA LEU A 16 -24.47 5.64 15.75
C LEU A 16 -23.41 6.21 14.79
N PHE A 17 -22.30 5.49 14.60
CA PHE A 17 -21.27 5.89 13.63
C PHE A 17 -21.81 5.94 12.20
N ASN A 18 -22.59 4.93 11.79
CA ASN A 18 -23.15 4.91 10.44
C ASN A 18 -24.22 5.99 10.23
N GLU A 19 -24.99 6.32 11.27
CA GLU A 19 -25.97 7.41 11.25
C GLU A 19 -25.28 8.77 11.12
N THR A 20 -24.28 9.06 11.95
CA THR A 20 -23.52 10.32 11.87
C THR A 20 -22.83 10.49 10.51
N VAL A 21 -22.23 9.43 9.96
CA VAL A 21 -21.65 9.47 8.60
C VAL A 21 -22.71 9.76 7.53
N ARG A 22 -23.92 9.20 7.66
CA ARG A 22 -25.03 9.48 6.73
C ARG A 22 -25.51 10.91 6.84
N GLU A 23 -25.62 11.43 8.06
CA GLU A 23 -26.02 12.81 8.33
C GLU A 23 -25.04 13.80 7.72
N ILE A 24 -23.73 13.64 7.99
CA ILE A 24 -22.68 14.46 7.37
C ILE A 24 -22.77 14.41 5.84
N ARG A 25 -22.98 13.21 5.28
CA ARG A 25 -23.14 13.08 3.82
C ARG A 25 -24.37 13.83 3.31
N ASN A 26 -25.50 13.73 3.98
CA ASN A 26 -26.73 14.41 3.57
C ASN A 26 -26.60 15.93 3.66
N LEU A 27 -25.83 16.44 4.63
CA LEU A 27 -25.50 17.86 4.74
C LEU A 27 -24.56 18.31 3.62
N VAL A 28 -23.47 17.58 3.36
CA VAL A 28 -22.41 18.03 2.45
C VAL A 28 -22.74 17.77 0.98
N TYR A 29 -23.30 16.60 0.63
CA TYR A 29 -23.45 16.16 -0.75
C TYR A 29 -24.27 17.10 -1.65
N PRO A 30 -25.38 17.72 -1.19
CA PRO A 30 -26.12 18.70 -1.97
C PRO A 30 -25.32 19.96 -2.31
N HIS A 31 -24.34 20.33 -1.50
CA HIS A 31 -23.54 21.55 -1.69
C HIS A 31 -22.24 21.34 -2.46
N LEU A 32 -21.89 20.08 -2.78
CA LEU A 32 -20.74 19.79 -3.62
C LEU A 32 -21.02 20.18 -5.07
N ASP A 33 -20.02 20.79 -5.71
CA ASP A 33 -20.03 21.04 -7.14
C ASP A 33 -20.01 19.73 -7.96
N LYS A 34 -20.45 19.77 -9.22
CA LYS A 34 -20.50 18.62 -10.12
C LYS A 34 -19.16 17.88 -10.19
N PHE A 35 -18.05 18.61 -10.29
CA PHE A 35 -16.73 18.00 -10.32
C PHE A 35 -16.40 17.29 -9.00
N GLN A 36 -16.68 17.93 -7.87
CA GLN A 36 -16.43 17.38 -6.54
C GLN A 36 -17.28 16.14 -6.25
N ARG A 37 -18.55 16.14 -6.68
CA ARG A 37 -19.44 14.96 -6.60
C ARG A 37 -18.87 13.79 -7.38
N GLN A 38 -18.39 14.02 -8.61
CA GLN A 38 -17.77 12.98 -9.42
C GLN A 38 -16.52 12.39 -8.75
N GLN A 39 -15.68 13.24 -8.13
CA GLN A 39 -14.53 12.78 -7.35
C GLN A 39 -14.96 11.91 -6.17
N TYR A 40 -15.93 12.38 -5.38
CA TYR A 40 -16.48 11.64 -4.25
C TYR A 40 -17.05 10.28 -4.66
N ASP A 41 -17.89 10.23 -5.69
CA ASP A 41 -18.52 9.00 -6.16
C ASP A 41 -17.47 8.02 -6.71
N SER A 42 -16.43 8.52 -7.38
CA SER A 42 -15.31 7.70 -7.84
C SER A 42 -14.49 7.11 -6.68
N ALA A 43 -14.29 7.89 -5.60
CA ALA A 43 -13.60 7.45 -4.40
C ALA A 43 -14.43 6.41 -3.63
N ARG A 44 -15.74 6.65 -3.48
CA ARG A 44 -16.69 5.72 -2.88
C ARG A 44 -16.71 4.39 -3.63
N ALA A 45 -16.81 4.41 -4.95
CA ALA A 45 -16.76 3.21 -5.79
C ALA A 45 -15.45 2.43 -5.59
N LYS A 46 -14.32 3.13 -5.49
CA LYS A 46 -12.99 2.54 -5.26
C LYS A 46 -12.89 1.83 -3.91
N VAL A 47 -13.44 2.43 -2.84
CA VAL A 47 -13.48 1.82 -1.50
C VAL A 47 -14.36 0.58 -1.48
N LEU A 48 -15.47 0.60 -2.22
CA LEU A 48 -16.37 -0.54 -2.40
C LEU A 48 -15.78 -1.66 -3.29
N GLY A 49 -14.54 -1.51 -3.77
CA GLY A 49 -13.87 -2.51 -4.60
C GLY A 49 -14.26 -2.48 -6.07
N ILE A 50 -15.06 -1.49 -6.51
CA ILE A 50 -15.43 -1.33 -7.90
C ILE A 50 -14.20 -0.87 -8.69
N LYS A 51 -13.91 -1.56 -9.80
CA LYS A 51 -12.80 -1.19 -10.69
C LYS A 51 -13.09 0.18 -11.33
N GLN A 52 -12.15 1.10 -11.22
CA GLN A 52 -12.26 2.42 -11.85
C GLN A 52 -12.27 2.29 -13.38
N LYS A 53 -12.98 3.20 -14.05
CA LYS A 53 -12.96 3.31 -15.51
C LYS A 53 -11.51 3.51 -15.98
N LYS A 54 -11.14 2.86 -17.08
CA LYS A 54 -9.81 3.04 -17.68
C LYS A 54 -9.61 4.51 -18.03
N SER A 55 -8.39 5.00 -17.86
CA SER A 55 -8.00 6.32 -18.36
C SER A 55 -8.27 6.41 -19.86
N GLN A 56 -8.57 7.62 -20.34
CA GLN A 56 -8.62 7.91 -21.76
C GLN A 56 -7.30 7.48 -22.43
N LYS A 57 -7.40 6.94 -23.65
CA LYS A 57 -6.22 6.60 -24.45
C LYS A 57 -5.49 7.90 -24.81
N MET A 58 -4.18 7.91 -24.61
CA MET A 58 -3.32 9.07 -24.90
C MET A 58 -2.14 8.63 -25.76
N PRO A 59 -1.57 9.51 -26.60
CA PRO A 59 -0.30 9.24 -27.28
C PRO A 59 0.83 8.95 -26.28
N LEU A 60 1.73 8.03 -26.65
CA LEU A 60 2.83 7.61 -25.79
C LEU A 60 3.74 8.76 -25.33
N PRO A 61 4.14 9.72 -26.20
CA PRO A 61 5.01 10.82 -25.78
C PRO A 61 4.36 11.71 -24.70
N GLU A 62 3.08 11.98 -24.84
CA GLU A 62 2.32 12.79 -23.88
C GLU A 62 2.18 12.08 -22.54
N LEU A 63 1.89 10.77 -22.57
CA LEU A 63 1.81 9.94 -21.38
C LEU A 63 3.13 9.95 -20.60
N LEU A 64 4.26 9.80 -21.30
CA LEU A 64 5.59 9.84 -20.68
C LEU A 64 5.91 11.21 -20.10
N SER A 65 5.54 12.29 -20.80
CA SER A 65 5.70 13.67 -20.31
C SER A 65 4.93 13.88 -19.00
N ARG A 66 3.66 13.48 -18.95
CA ARG A 66 2.82 13.57 -17.74
C ARG A 66 3.42 12.77 -16.59
N GLN A 67 3.87 11.53 -16.84
CA GLN A 67 4.51 10.69 -15.82
C GLN A 67 5.79 11.34 -15.26
N LYS A 68 6.63 11.91 -16.14
CA LYS A 68 7.85 12.63 -15.72
C LYS A 68 7.51 13.85 -14.87
N ALA A 69 6.48 14.62 -15.25
CA ALA A 69 6.03 15.78 -14.48
C ALA A 69 5.54 15.38 -13.08
N THR A 70 4.69 14.35 -12.97
CA THR A 70 4.22 13.83 -11.69
C THR A 70 5.37 13.38 -10.81
N LYS A 71 6.36 12.66 -11.37
CA LYS A 71 7.54 12.22 -10.64
C LYS A 71 8.35 13.41 -10.11
N ARG A 72 8.61 14.42 -10.95
CA ARG A 72 9.31 15.65 -10.53
C ARG A 72 8.59 16.37 -9.39
N HIS A 73 7.26 16.44 -9.42
CA HIS A 73 6.48 17.05 -8.33
C HIS A 73 6.63 16.29 -7.01
N ILE A 74 6.67 14.97 -7.05
CA ILE A 74 6.87 14.14 -5.85
C ILE A 74 8.29 14.31 -5.32
N ASP A 75 9.29 14.32 -6.19
CA ASP A 75 10.69 14.48 -5.80
C ASP A 75 10.93 15.86 -5.16
N LYS A 76 10.42 16.93 -5.79
CA LYS A 76 10.47 18.30 -5.20
C LYS A 76 9.82 18.35 -3.83
N ARG A 77 8.70 17.66 -3.67
CA ARG A 77 8.01 17.65 -2.39
C ARG A 77 8.79 16.89 -1.32
N LYS A 78 9.42 15.78 -1.66
CA LYS A 78 10.29 15.05 -0.72
C LYS A 78 11.46 15.90 -0.26
N GLN A 79 12.05 16.68 -1.18
CA GLN A 79 13.09 17.65 -0.83
C GLN A 79 12.56 18.68 0.17
N LEU A 80 11.36 19.23 -0.04
CA LEU A 80 10.74 20.14 0.94
C LEU A 80 10.45 19.47 2.30
N GLU A 81 10.05 18.20 2.31
CA GLU A 81 9.83 17.43 3.56
C GLU A 81 11.15 17.23 4.32
N GLU A 82 12.27 17.04 3.60
CA GLU A 82 13.61 16.94 4.17
C GLU A 82 14.12 18.29 4.68
N GLU A 83 13.96 19.37 3.91
CA GLU A 83 14.35 20.74 4.28
C GLU A 83 13.59 21.26 5.52
N LEU A 84 12.31 20.92 5.63
CA LEU A 84 11.45 21.34 6.73
C LEU A 84 11.48 20.37 7.93
N GLU A 85 12.12 19.22 7.80
CA GLU A 85 12.12 18.12 8.78
C GLU A 85 10.70 17.65 9.19
N VAL A 86 9.71 17.82 8.31
CA VAL A 86 8.30 17.46 8.56
C VAL A 86 7.85 16.36 7.61
N LYS A 87 7.14 15.36 8.15
CA LYS A 87 6.46 14.33 7.35
C LYS A 87 5.04 14.76 7.00
N LEU A 88 4.79 15.04 5.73
CA LEU A 88 3.44 15.35 5.25
C LEU A 88 2.60 14.08 5.14
N HIS A 89 1.29 14.22 5.34
CA HIS A 89 0.37 13.07 5.37
C HIS A 89 0.09 12.44 4.00
N LEU A 90 0.49 13.10 2.90
CA LEU A 90 0.24 12.51 1.59
C LEU A 90 1.38 11.53 1.22
N GLY A 91 1.04 10.40 0.61
CA GLY A 91 1.99 9.31 0.41
C GLY A 91 3.12 9.58 -0.60
N ASP A 92 4.24 8.87 -0.42
CA ASP A 92 5.49 8.97 -1.18
C ASP A 92 5.44 8.48 -2.64
N LYS A 93 4.30 7.96 -3.08
CA LYS A 93 4.13 7.20 -4.32
C LYS A 93 3.17 7.94 -5.26
N ALA A 94 3.52 7.99 -6.54
CA ALA A 94 2.71 8.66 -7.55
C ALA A 94 1.39 7.94 -7.79
N ASN A 95 1.42 6.62 -7.77
CA ASN A 95 0.30 5.78 -8.16
C ASN A 95 0.10 4.59 -7.21
N ARG A 96 -1.15 4.16 -7.08
CA ARG A 96 -1.52 2.93 -6.35
C ARG A 96 -0.79 1.71 -6.91
N PHE A 97 -0.63 1.61 -8.22
CA PHE A 97 0.12 0.51 -8.85
C PHE A 97 1.58 0.49 -8.41
N GLU A 98 2.22 1.64 -8.27
CA GLU A 98 3.59 1.72 -7.76
C GLU A 98 3.64 1.34 -6.29
N ALA A 99 2.68 1.80 -5.47
CA ALA A 99 2.58 1.40 -4.07
C ALA A 99 2.36 -0.12 -3.91
N GLU A 100 1.47 -0.72 -4.70
CA GLU A 100 1.23 -2.16 -4.71
C GLU A 100 2.45 -2.95 -5.20
N LYS A 101 3.14 -2.46 -6.24
CA LYS A 101 4.40 -3.05 -6.72
C LYS A 101 5.48 -2.98 -5.65
N ASP A 102 5.56 -1.88 -4.92
CA ASP A 102 6.51 -1.73 -3.82
C ASP A 102 6.22 -2.68 -2.67
N VAL A 103 4.95 -2.81 -2.27
CA VAL A 103 4.54 -3.77 -1.24
C VAL A 103 4.88 -5.20 -1.67
N LYS A 104 4.63 -5.55 -2.94
CA LYS A 104 5.02 -6.85 -3.50
C LYS A 104 6.55 -7.03 -3.47
N ASN A 105 7.32 -6.03 -3.88
CA ASN A 105 8.79 -6.08 -3.88
C ASN A 105 9.35 -6.20 -2.47
N ARG A 106 8.82 -5.46 -1.49
CA ARG A 106 9.18 -5.58 -0.07
C ARG A 106 8.85 -6.95 0.51
N ARG A 107 7.74 -7.56 0.08
CA ARG A 107 7.40 -8.95 0.46
C ARG A 107 8.38 -9.94 -0.15
N LYS A 108 8.69 -9.80 -1.45
CA LYS A 108 9.67 -10.65 -2.14
C LYS A 108 11.05 -10.57 -1.50
N SER A 109 11.56 -9.37 -1.23
CA SER A 109 12.87 -9.20 -0.60
C SER A 109 12.91 -9.76 0.83
N LYS A 110 11.81 -9.68 1.59
CA LYS A 110 11.70 -10.37 2.90
C LYS A 110 11.75 -11.89 2.75
N ILE A 111 11.11 -12.46 1.73
CA ILE A 111 11.13 -13.89 1.44
C ILE A 111 12.54 -14.32 1.00
N GLU A 112 13.18 -13.59 0.11
CA GLU A 112 14.56 -13.85 -0.33
C GLU A 112 15.54 -13.83 0.84
N LYS A 113 15.46 -12.83 1.73
CA LYS A 113 16.28 -12.77 2.95
C LYS A 113 16.07 -13.99 3.86
N ARG A 114 14.81 -14.44 4.01
CA ARG A 114 14.51 -15.67 4.76
C ARG A 114 15.12 -16.90 4.08
N ASN A 115 14.93 -17.04 2.77
CA ASN A 115 15.46 -18.16 1.99
C ASN A 115 16.99 -18.25 2.07
N MET A 116 17.69 -17.10 2.01
CA MET A 116 19.14 -17.02 2.23
C MET A 116 19.54 -17.43 3.65
N SER A 117 18.81 -16.97 4.68
CA SER A 117 19.10 -17.38 6.05
C SER A 117 18.88 -18.88 6.30
N THR A 118 17.87 -19.48 5.67
CA THR A 118 17.58 -20.92 5.77
C THR A 118 18.55 -21.78 4.96
N SER A 119 19.04 -21.31 3.81
CA SER A 119 20.00 -22.05 2.99
C SER A 119 21.40 -22.10 3.61
N LEU A 120 21.78 -21.08 4.38
CA LEU A 120 23.00 -21.04 5.18
C LEU A 120 22.86 -21.93 6.43
N SER A 121 21.75 -21.77 7.17
CA SER A 121 21.44 -22.52 8.40
C SER A 121 21.49 -24.05 8.22
N GLY A 122 21.02 -24.58 7.09
CA GLY A 122 20.99 -26.02 6.82
C GLY A 122 22.36 -26.64 6.50
N LYS A 123 23.37 -25.83 6.15
CA LYS A 123 24.72 -26.30 5.77
C LYS A 123 25.78 -26.05 6.85
N GLY A 124 25.37 -25.63 8.05
CA GLY A 124 26.27 -25.30 9.15
C GLY A 124 27.07 -24.01 8.92
N PHE A 125 26.56 -23.12 8.07
CA PHE A 125 27.08 -21.77 7.87
C PHE A 125 26.05 -20.78 8.46
N SER A 126 26.52 -19.72 9.11
CA SER A 126 25.65 -18.69 9.70
C SER A 126 26.21 -17.33 9.31
N GLU A 127 25.44 -16.54 8.58
CA GLU A 127 25.88 -15.19 8.24
C GLU A 127 25.32 -14.20 9.27
N LYS A 128 26.21 -13.47 9.94
CA LYS A 128 25.88 -12.35 10.81
C LYS A 128 26.65 -11.13 10.30
N SER A 129 25.95 -10.02 10.08
CA SER A 129 26.54 -8.73 9.69
C SER A 129 27.51 -8.80 8.49
N GLY A 130 27.16 -9.56 7.44
CA GLY A 130 27.98 -9.72 6.24
C GLY A 130 29.19 -10.65 6.39
N VAL A 131 29.34 -11.32 7.53
CA VAL A 131 30.43 -12.27 7.81
C VAL A 131 29.88 -13.68 7.93
N VAL A 132 30.39 -14.59 7.10
CA VAL A 132 29.99 -16.00 7.09
C VAL A 132 30.74 -16.77 8.18
N HIS A 133 30.01 -17.27 9.17
CA HIS A 133 30.52 -18.09 10.26
C HIS A 133 30.34 -19.56 9.92
N VAL A 134 31.43 -20.35 9.98
CA VAL A 134 31.39 -21.80 9.74
C VAL A 134 31.30 -22.54 11.06
N GLY A 135 30.36 -23.48 11.18
CA GLY A 135 30.21 -24.32 12.36
C GLY A 135 31.45 -25.18 12.63
N LYS A 136 31.94 -25.18 13.89
CA LYS A 136 33.15 -25.92 14.33
C LYS A 136 33.16 -27.41 13.93
N ARG A 137 31.99 -28.05 13.77
CA ARG A 137 31.86 -29.46 13.34
C ARG A 137 32.28 -29.69 11.88
N ILE A 138 32.10 -28.72 10.98
CA ILE A 138 32.51 -28.81 9.58
C ILE A 138 34.04 -28.71 9.46
N MET A 139 34.63 -27.77 10.21
CA MET A 139 36.08 -27.59 10.26
C MET A 139 36.81 -28.84 10.78
N LYS A 140 36.22 -29.56 11.76
CA LYS A 140 36.79 -30.80 12.29
C LYS A 140 36.73 -31.98 11.32
N ARG A 141 35.71 -32.07 10.46
CA ARG A 141 35.57 -33.16 9.47
C ARG A 141 36.55 -33.05 8.30
N ARG A 142 37.05 -31.84 7.99
CA ARG A 142 38.05 -31.59 6.93
C ARG A 142 39.50 -31.85 7.35
N ARG A 143 39.76 -32.08 8.64
CA ARG A 143 41.10 -32.30 9.20
C ARG A 143 41.42 -33.78 9.47
N LYS A 144 40.61 -34.69 8.94
CA LYS A 144 40.85 -36.14 8.95
C LYS A 144 41.06 -36.61 7.52
#